data_AF-A0A2E3TWR0-F1
#
_entry.id   AF-A0A2E3TWR0-F1
#
_cell.length_a   1.000
_cell.length_b   1.000
_cell.length_c   1.000
_cell.angle_alpha   90.00
_cell.angle_beta   90.00
_cell.angle_gamma   90.00
#
_symmetry.space_group_name_H-M   'P 1'
#
loop_
_entity.id
_entity.type
_entity.pdbx_description
1 polymer ?
#
loop_
_entity_poly.entity_id
_entity_poly.type
_entity_poly.pdbx_seq_one_letter_code
_entity_poly.pdbx_strand_id
1 'polypeptide(L)' 'MTSIKKILIDLCEMPEHLRGISEEILLNKYKKKIIDEALKEKIIKIRKWHDGPGKIIIPTKKGLNLYKKK' A
#
# COMPACT_ATOMS: atom_id res chain seq x y z
N MET A 1 -16.90 1.01 -3.71
CA MET A 1 -15.58 0.97 -3.01
C MET A 1 -14.55 1.66 -3.88
N THR A 2 -13.86 2.70 -3.40
CA THR A 2 -12.79 3.35 -4.17
C THR A 2 -11.61 2.40 -4.37
N SER A 3 -10.88 2.54 -5.47
CA SER A 3 -9.74 1.67 -5.78
C SER A 3 -8.64 1.72 -4.71
N ILE A 4 -8.47 2.87 -4.04
CA ILE A 4 -7.54 3.02 -2.91
C ILE A 4 -7.96 2.19 -1.69
N LYS A 5 -9.28 2.10 -1.40
CA LYS A 5 -9.77 1.23 -0.31
C LYS A 5 -9.43 -0.25 -0.57
N LYS A 6 -9.44 -0.71 -1.82
CA LYS A 6 -9.03 -2.07 -2.18
C LYS A 6 -7.55 -2.34 -1.88
N ILE A 7 -6.66 -1.40 -2.26
CA ILE A 7 -5.23 -1.48 -1.93
C ILE A 7 -5.03 -1.56 -0.40
N LEU A 8 -5.77 -0.75 0.37
CA LEU A 8 -5.68 -0.78 1.82
C LEU A 8 -6.18 -2.09 2.42
N ILE A 9 -7.22 -2.71 1.84
CA ILE A 9 -7.70 -4.04 2.28
C ILE A 9 -6.59 -5.06 2.04
N ASP A 10 -6.06 -5.17 0.82
CA ASP A 10 -4.97 -6.10 0.49
C ASP A 10 -3.76 -5.92 1.41
N LEU A 11 -3.40 -4.67 1.74
CA LEU A 11 -2.28 -4.37 2.62
C LEU A 11 -2.56 -4.63 4.10
N CYS A 12 -3.81 -4.46 4.57
CA CYS A 12 -4.15 -4.45 6.00
C CYS A 12 -4.91 -5.70 6.46
N GLU A 13 -5.34 -6.57 5.55
CA GLU A 13 -5.90 -7.90 5.84
C GLU A 13 -4.88 -8.78 6.57
N MET A 14 -3.59 -8.58 6.31
CA MET A 14 -2.49 -9.28 6.99
C MET A 14 -2.18 -8.67 8.38
N PRO A 15 -1.62 -9.47 9.33
CA PRO A 15 -1.10 -8.98 10.60
C PRO A 15 -0.13 -7.82 10.44
N GLU A 16 -0.11 -6.90 11.41
CA GLU A 16 0.62 -5.62 11.30
C GLU A 16 2.11 -5.77 10.93
N HIS A 17 2.79 -6.77 11.49
CA HIS A 17 4.19 -7.05 11.23
C HIS A 17 4.46 -7.63 9.83
N LEU A 18 3.42 -8.12 9.14
CA LEU A 18 3.48 -8.67 7.78
C LEU A 18 2.92 -7.69 6.73
N ARG A 19 2.46 -6.50 7.12
CA ARG A 19 1.88 -5.55 6.17
C ARG A 19 2.94 -5.03 5.22
N GLY A 20 2.85 -5.49 3.98
CA GLY A 20 3.66 -5.00 2.89
C GLY A 20 3.51 -5.87 1.66
N ILE A 21 3.35 -5.24 0.51
CA ILE A 21 3.28 -5.91 -0.78
C ILE A 21 4.34 -5.28 -1.68
N SER A 22 5.02 -6.08 -2.51
CA SER A 22 5.99 -5.52 -3.45
C SER A 22 5.30 -4.57 -4.45
N GLU A 23 6.03 -3.55 -4.90
CA GLU A 23 5.54 -2.62 -5.94
C GLU A 23 5.07 -3.39 -7.19
N GLU A 24 5.80 -4.44 -7.59
CA GLU A 24 5.47 -5.28 -8.75
C GLU A 24 4.13 -6.01 -8.61
N ILE A 25 3.85 -6.62 -7.45
CA ILE A 25 2.56 -7.30 -7.22
C ILE A 25 1.41 -6.29 -7.25
N LEU A 26 1.60 -5.09 -6.69
CA LEU A 26 0.56 -4.06 -6.75
C LEU A 26 0.35 -3.54 -8.17
N LEU A 27 1.41 -3.37 -8.97
CA LEU A 27 1.30 -2.95 -10.37
C LEU A 27 0.60 -4.00 -11.25
N ASN A 28 0.72 -5.29 -10.92
CA ASN A 28 0.00 -6.37 -11.59
C ASN A 28 -1.50 -6.38 -11.24
N LYS A 29 -1.87 -5.93 -10.04
CA LYS A 29 -3.27 -5.90 -9.55
C LYS A 29 -4.01 -4.60 -9.83
N TYR A 30 -3.30 -3.47 -9.82
CA TYR A 30 -3.88 -2.13 -9.85
C TYR A 30 -3.22 -1.26 -10.91
N LYS A 31 -4.00 -0.37 -11.54
CA LYS A 31 -3.45 0.63 -12.46
C LYS A 31 -2.45 1.52 -11.72
N LYS A 32 -1.29 1.75 -12.32
CA LYS A 32 -0.23 2.63 -11.79
C LYS A 32 -0.76 3.98 -11.27
N LYS A 33 -1.68 4.62 -12.01
CA LYS A 33 -2.31 5.89 -11.60
C LYS A 33 -2.93 5.85 -10.19
N ILE A 34 -3.55 4.74 -9.81
CA ILE A 34 -4.19 4.58 -8.48
C ILE A 34 -3.11 4.48 -7.39
N ILE A 35 -2.03 3.76 -7.66
CA ILE A 35 -0.89 3.62 -6.75
C ILE A 35 -0.21 4.98 -6.57
N ASP A 36 0.04 5.69 -7.67
CA ASP A 36 0.63 7.03 -7.67
C ASP A 36 -0.22 8.04 -6.89
N GLU A 37 -1.55 7.97 -7.05
CA GLU A 37 -2.49 8.80 -6.28
C GLU A 37 -2.42 8.48 -4.78
N ALA A 38 -2.43 7.20 -4.40
CA ALA A 38 -2.32 6.79 -3.01
C ALA A 38 -0.96 7.14 -2.38
N LEU A 39 0.12 7.12 -3.16
CA LEU A 39 1.44 7.60 -2.75
C LEU A 39 1.45 9.13 -2.56
N LYS A 40 0.90 9.88 -3.53
CA LYS A 40 0.79 11.34 -3.47
C LYS A 40 -0.03 11.80 -2.27
N GLU A 41 -1.12 11.11 -1.96
CA GLU A 41 -1.95 11.39 -0.79
C GLU A 41 -1.36 10.88 0.53
N LYS A 42 -0.18 10.26 0.50
CA LYS A 42 0.50 9.66 1.66
C LYS A 42 -0.36 8.62 2.39
N ILE A 43 -1.22 7.90 1.66
CA ILE A 43 -2.03 6.79 2.18
C ILE A 43 -1.18 5.53 2.29
N ILE A 44 -0.31 5.32 1.31
CA ILE A 44 0.73 4.29 1.29
C ILE A 44 2.09 4.95 1.18
N LYS A 45 3.16 4.21 1.50
CA LYS A 45 4.54 4.65 1.31
C LYS A 45 5.42 3.50 0.82
N ILE A 46 6.48 3.86 0.12
CA ILE A 46 7.51 2.93 -0.31
C ILE A 46 8.53 2.76 0.82
N ARG A 47 8.77 1.52 1.23
CA ARG A 47 9.86 1.07 2.08
C ARG A 47 10.87 0.36 1.18
N LYS A 48 12.07 0.93 1.07
CA LYS A 48 13.19 0.28 0.38
C LYS A 48 13.77 -0.81 1.28
N TRP A 49 14.20 -1.91 0.68
CA TRP A 49 15.05 -2.87 1.38
C TRP A 49 16.42 -2.24 1.65
N HIS A 50 17.05 -2.67 2.73
CA HIS A 50 18.39 -2.19 3.11
C HIS A 50 19.45 -2.63 2.10
N ASP A 51 19.29 -3.82 1.51
CA ASP A 51 20.30 -4.49 0.68
C ASP A 51 19.80 -4.96 -0.70
N GLY A 52 18.69 -4.41 -1.20
CA GLY A 52 18.12 -4.86 -2.48
C GLY A 52 17.39 -3.78 -3.26
N PRO A 53 17.29 -3.92 -4.61
CA PRO A 53 16.59 -2.97 -5.47
C PRO A 53 15.07 -3.00 -5.27
N GLY A 54 14.56 -3.98 -4.51
CA GLY A 54 13.14 -4.17 -4.26
C GLY A 54 12.50 -3.03 -3.47
N LYS A 55 11.26 -2.71 -3.83
CA LYS A 55 10.41 -1.75 -3.13
C LYS A 55 9.20 -2.46 -2.54
N ILE A 56 8.99 -2.31 -1.25
CA ILE A 56 7.76 -2.74 -0.58
C ILE A 56 6.88 -1.52 -0.38
N ILE A 57 5.60 -1.65 -0.71
CA ILE A 57 4.58 -0.67 -0.38
C ILE A 57 3.91 -1.09 0.92
N ILE A 58 3.85 -0.17 1.87
CA ILE A 58 3.20 -0.36 3.17
C ILE A 58 2.17 0.75 3.44
N PRO A 59 1.10 0.48 4.21
CA PRO A 59 0.16 1.51 4.59
C PRO A 59 0.82 2.51 5.55
N THR A 60 0.50 3.79 5.42
CA THR A 60 0.90 4.81 6.41
C THR A 60 -0.09 4.86 7.57
N LYS A 61 0.22 5.61 8.63
CA LYS A 61 -0.75 5.90 9.70
C LYS A 61 -2.06 6.50 9.15
N LYS A 62 -1.97 7.35 8.11
CA LYS A 62 -3.14 7.91 7.42
C LYS A 62 -3.94 6.80 6.71
N GLY A 63 -3.27 5.91 5.98
CA GLY A 63 -3.92 4.77 5.33
C GLY A 63 -4.57 3.80 6.30
N LEU A 64 -3.90 3.50 7.42
CA LEU A 64 -4.45 2.67 8.50
C LEU A 64 -5.71 3.29 9.10
N ASN A 65 -5.73 4.60 9.33
CA ASN A 65 -6.91 5.29 9.84
C ASN A 65 -8.06 5.23 8.82
N LEU A 66 -7.79 5.37 7.53
CA LEU A 66 -8.80 5.22 6.47
C LEU A 66 -9.36 3.80 6.40
N TYR A 67 -8.52 2.79 6.63
CA TYR A 67 -8.95 1.40 6.71
C TYR A 67 -9.84 1.13 7.94
N LYS A 68 -9.49 1.68 9.11
CA LYS A 68 -10.24 1.50 10.36
C LYS A 68 -11.60 2.22 10.40
N LYS A 69 -11.76 3.32 9.67
CA LYS A 69 -13.02 4.08 9.55
C LYS A 69 -14.03 3.36 8.63
N LYS A 70 -14.31 2.09 8.93
CA LYS A 70 -15.16 1.19 8.12
C LYS A 70 -16.48 1.87 7.72
#